data_AF-A0A7Y4UFH1-F1
#
_entry.id   AF-A0A7Y4UFH1-F1
#
_cell.length_a   1.000
_cell.length_b   1.000
_cell.length_c   1.000
_cell.angle_alpha   90.00
_cell.angle_beta   90.00
_cell.angle_gamma   90.00
#
_symmetry.space_group_name_H-M   'P 1'
#
loop_
_entity.id
_entity.type
_entity.pdbx_description
1 polymer ?
#
loop_
_entity_poly.entity_id
_entity_poly.type
_entity_poly.pdbx_seq_one_letter_code
_entity_poly.pdbx_strand_id
1 'polypeptide(L)'
;MTNPLTFDDWLIKRLARDAQEAAELLRVALEEADEDPQGLSLTLHYITVARGGIDDLGLKIEETTALLNALGKHFRPEPLAQAA
;
A
#
# COMPACT_ATOMS: atom_id res chain seq x y z
N MET A 1 -8.02 -22.94 -23.15
CA MET A 1 -8.79 -22.81 -21.90
C MET A 1 -8.35 -21.53 -21.24
N THR A 2 -9.21 -20.53 -21.14
CA THR A 2 -8.90 -19.26 -20.48
C THR A 2 -9.03 -19.48 -18.97
N ASN A 3 -7.93 -19.38 -18.22
CA ASN A 3 -7.99 -19.44 -16.76
C ASN A 3 -8.79 -18.22 -16.27
N PRO A 4 -9.85 -18.37 -15.45
CA PRO A 4 -10.56 -17.21 -14.91
C PRO A 4 -9.59 -16.36 -14.11
N LEU A 5 -9.63 -15.06 -14.37
CA LEU A 5 -8.78 -14.08 -13.71
C LEU A 5 -9.20 -14.01 -12.24
N THR A 6 -8.25 -14.18 -11.32
CA THR A 6 -8.53 -14.01 -9.88
C THR A 6 -8.81 -12.53 -9.57
N PHE A 7 -9.43 -12.25 -8.42
CA PHE A 7 -9.62 -10.87 -7.97
C PHE A 7 -8.28 -10.13 -7.86
N ASP A 8 -7.27 -10.79 -7.30
CA ASP A 8 -5.92 -10.22 -7.14
C ASP A 8 -5.27 -9.94 -8.51
N ASP A 9 -5.38 -10.87 -9.46
CA ASP A 9 -4.89 -10.66 -10.83
C ASP A 9 -5.59 -9.48 -11.51
N TRP A 10 -6.88 -9.29 -11.22
CA TRP A 10 -7.67 -8.22 -11.81
C TRP A 10 -7.27 -6.88 -11.21
N LEU A 11 -7.14 -6.83 -9.89
CA LEU A 11 -6.75 -5.63 -9.16
C LEU A 11 -5.34 -5.19 -9.55
N ILE A 12 -4.36 -6.11 -9.58
CA ILE A 12 -2.99 -5.79 -10.00
C ILE A 12 -2.97 -5.22 -11.43
N LYS A 13 -3.71 -5.84 -12.38
CA LYS A 13 -3.79 -5.34 -13.76
C LYS A 13 -4.46 -3.99 -13.87
N ARG A 14 -5.44 -3.70 -13.02
CA ARG A 14 -6.14 -2.42 -12.95
C ARG A 14 -5.22 -1.32 -12.42
N LEU A 15 -4.59 -1.56 -11.27
CA LEU A 15 -3.64 -0.64 -10.64
C LEU A 15 -2.39 -0.39 -11.50
N ALA A 16 -1.96 -1.36 -12.31
CA ALA A 16 -0.84 -1.17 -13.24
C ALA A 16 -1.19 -0.21 -14.39
N ARG A 17 -2.47 -0.14 -14.78
CA ARG A 17 -2.93 0.68 -15.92
C ARG A 17 -3.28 2.10 -15.53
N ASP A 18 -3.71 2.31 -14.29
CA ASP A 18 -4.24 3.59 -13.82
C ASP A 18 -3.53 4.04 -12.54
N ALA A 19 -2.63 5.02 -12.69
CA ALA A 19 -1.89 5.60 -11.58
C ALA A 19 -2.79 6.39 -10.63
N GLN A 20 -3.82 7.04 -11.19
CA GLN A 20 -4.74 7.85 -10.41
C GLN A 20 -5.59 6.96 -9.51
N GLU A 21 -6.08 5.85 -10.05
CA GLU A 21 -6.84 4.88 -9.25
C GLU A 21 -5.97 4.25 -8.15
N ALA A 22 -4.71 3.95 -8.43
CA ALA A 22 -3.78 3.47 -7.40
C ALA A 22 -3.54 4.53 -6.30
N ALA A 23 -3.41 5.80 -6.67
CA ALA A 23 -3.27 6.90 -5.72
C ALA A 23 -4.55 7.09 -4.88
N GLU A 24 -5.72 7.02 -5.50
CA GLU A 24 -7.03 7.11 -4.82
C GLU A 24 -7.23 5.95 -3.85
N LEU A 25 -6.92 4.72 -4.26
CA LEU A 25 -6.98 3.55 -3.38
C LEU A 25 -6.04 3.70 -2.18
N LEU A 26 -4.81 4.19 -2.39
CA LEU A 26 -3.87 4.44 -1.30
C LEU A 26 -4.39 5.51 -0.32
N ARG A 27 -5.04 6.57 -0.81
CA ARG A 27 -5.63 7.61 0.04
C ARG A 27 -6.75 7.06 0.92
N VAL A 28 -7.65 6.27 0.34
CA VAL A 28 -8.72 5.60 1.10
C VAL A 28 -8.12 4.70 2.19
N ALA A 29 -7.13 3.89 1.83
CA ALA A 29 -6.46 3.02 2.80
C ALA A 29 -5.70 3.81 3.89
N LEU A 30 -5.23 5.02 3.59
CA LEU A 30 -4.61 5.92 4.57
C LEU A 30 -5.62 6.55 5.51
N GLU A 31 -6.81 6.90 5.04
CA GLU A 31 -7.91 7.42 5.88
C GLU A 31 -8.35 6.38 6.92
N GLU A 32 -8.31 5.10 6.55
CA GLU A 32 -8.72 3.98 7.41
C GLU A 32 -7.55 3.37 8.22
N ALA A 33 -6.32 3.87 8.05
CA ALA A 33 -5.11 3.19 8.56
C ALA A 33 -5.07 2.98 10.08
N ASP A 34 -5.67 3.88 10.87
CA ASP A 34 -5.71 3.74 12.33
C ASP A 34 -6.70 2.62 12.77
N GLU A 35 -7.73 2.32 11.97
CA GLU A 35 -8.74 1.28 12.23
C GLU A 35 -8.40 -0.05 11.54
N ASP A 36 -7.85 0.01 10.32
CA ASP A 36 -7.42 -1.14 9.51
C ASP A 36 -5.98 -0.97 8.97
N PRO A 37 -4.96 -1.18 9.83
CA PRO A 37 -3.56 -1.14 9.39
C PRO A 37 -3.19 -2.28 8.43
N GLN A 38 -3.96 -3.38 8.43
CA GLN A 38 -3.75 -4.49 7.50
C GLN A 38 -4.21 -4.11 6.09
N GLY A 39 -5.35 -3.42 5.97
CA GLY A 39 -5.85 -2.85 4.72
C GLY A 39 -4.86 -1.89 4.06
N LEU A 40 -4.22 -1.02 4.85
CA LEU A 40 -3.13 -0.16 4.36
C LEU A 40 -1.95 -0.99 3.83
N SER A 41 -1.50 -1.98 4.60
CA SER A 41 -0.36 -2.82 4.23
C SER A 41 -0.63 -3.65 2.95
N LEU A 42 -1.84 -4.20 2.83
CA LEU A 42 -2.27 -4.96 1.67
C LEU A 42 -2.39 -4.07 0.42
N THR A 43 -2.94 -2.86 0.58
CA THR A 43 -3.04 -1.87 -0.49
C THR A 43 -1.65 -1.48 -1.00
N LEU A 44 -0.71 -1.18 -0.11
CA LEU A 44 0.68 -0.92 -0.49
C LEU A 44 1.33 -2.09 -1.21
N HIS A 45 1.08 -3.32 -0.76
CA HIS A 45 1.58 -4.51 -1.42
C HIS A 45 1.09 -4.59 -2.87
N TYR A 46 -0.22 -4.46 -3.10
CA TYR A 46 -0.79 -4.52 -4.45
C TYR A 46 -0.29 -3.41 -5.37
N ILE A 47 -0.18 -2.19 -4.86
CA ILE A 47 0.37 -1.06 -5.61
C ILE A 47 1.83 -1.33 -5.98
N THR A 48 2.64 -1.79 -5.02
CA THR A 48 4.06 -2.09 -5.25
C THR A 48 4.23 -3.23 -6.26
N VAL A 49 3.41 -4.28 -6.20
CA VAL A 49 3.43 -5.37 -7.19
C VAL A 49 2.99 -4.89 -8.57
N ALA A 50 1.98 -4.02 -8.64
CA ALA A 50 1.44 -3.53 -9.90
C ALA A 50 2.34 -2.50 -10.60
N ARG A 51 3.07 -1.67 -9.84
CA ARG A 51 3.76 -0.47 -10.36
C ARG A 51 5.26 -0.42 -10.05
N GLY A 52 5.75 -1.28 -9.14
CA GLY A 52 7.14 -1.27 -8.69
C GLY A 52 7.44 -0.27 -7.57
N GLY A 53 6.46 0.54 -7.15
CA GLY A 53 6.60 1.54 -6.10
C GLY A 53 5.44 2.54 -6.08
N ILE A 54 5.61 3.64 -5.35
CA ILE A 54 4.61 4.71 -5.21
C ILE A 54 5.04 6.05 -5.85
N ASP A 55 6.26 6.11 -6.40
CA ASP A 55 6.88 7.35 -6.87
C ASP A 55 6.10 8.02 -8.01
N ASP A 56 5.36 7.22 -8.80
CA ASP A 56 4.60 7.70 -9.96
C ASP A 56 3.14 8.02 -9.65
N LEU A 57 2.70 7.88 -8.38
CA LEU A 57 1.33 8.15 -7.95
C LEU A 57 1.02 9.63 -7.78
N GLY A 58 2.03 10.51 -7.91
CA GLY A 58 1.86 11.95 -7.77
C GLY A 58 1.39 12.36 -6.37
N LEU A 59 1.79 11.61 -5.34
CA LEU A 59 1.48 11.92 -3.95
C LEU A 59 2.10 13.26 -3.56
N LYS A 60 1.34 14.05 -2.81
CA LYS A 60 1.87 15.27 -2.17
C LYS A 60 2.79 14.89 -1.01
N ILE A 61 3.58 15.86 -0.56
CA ILE A 61 4.50 15.66 0.55
C ILE A 61 3.76 15.33 1.85
N GLU A 62 2.58 15.91 2.05
CA GLU A 62 1.72 15.66 3.21
C GLU A 62 1.20 14.21 3.22
N GLU A 63 0.80 13.70 2.06
CA GLU A 63 0.33 12.31 1.88
C GLU A 63 1.47 11.32 2.10
N THR A 64 2.66 11.63 1.59
CA THR A 64 3.87 10.84 1.82
C THR A 64 4.24 10.80 3.30
N THR A 65 4.15 11.95 3.98
CA THR A 65 4.41 12.04 5.43
C THR A 65 3.38 11.26 6.23
N ALA A 66 2.10 11.35 5.86
CA ALA A 66 1.03 10.58 6.50
C ALA A 66 1.26 9.08 6.34
N LEU A 67 1.67 8.63 5.16
CA LEU A 67 2.02 7.23 4.89
C LEU A 67 3.18 6.75 5.77
N LEU A 68 4.27 7.51 5.83
CA LEU A 68 5.42 7.18 6.67
C LEU A 68 5.07 7.14 8.16
N ASN A 69 4.22 8.05 8.61
CA ASN A 69 3.74 8.06 10.00
C ASN A 69 2.85 6.86 10.31
N ALA A 70 1.92 6.50 9.41
CA ALA A 70 1.07 5.32 9.56
C ALA A 70 1.95 4.06 9.66
N LEU A 71 2.89 3.89 8.73
CA LEU A 71 3.84 2.77 8.78
C LEU A 71 4.67 2.78 10.07
N GLY A 72 5.21 3.92 10.49
CA GLY A 72 6.00 4.03 11.71
C GLY A 72 5.23 3.70 13.01
N LYS A 73 3.92 3.97 13.06
CA LYS A 73 3.06 3.59 14.20
C LYS A 73 2.91 2.07 14.31
N HIS A 74 2.77 1.39 13.17
CA HIS A 74 2.46 -0.04 13.11
C HIS A 74 3.71 -0.94 13.05
N PHE A 75 4.82 -0.43 12.53
CA PHE A 75 6.13 -1.07 12.58
C PHE A 75 6.90 -0.59 13.82
N ARG A 76 6.50 -1.03 15.01
CA ARG A 76 7.42 -0.99 16.15
C ARG A 76 8.44 -2.10 15.95
N PRO A 77 9.74 -1.80 15.76
CA PRO A 77 10.75 -2.85 15.85
C PRO A 77 10.64 -3.44 17.25
N GLU A 78 10.37 -4.74 17.36
CA GLU A 78 10.66 -5.46 18.59
C GLU A 78 12.13 -5.16 18.94
N PRO A 79 12.44 -4.75 20.17
CA PRO A 79 13.84 -4.59 20.55
C PRO A 79 14.49 -5.95 20.33
N LEU A 80 15.42 -6.01 19.36
CA LEU A 80 16.23 -7.20 19.14
C LEU A 80 16.81 -7.55 20.50
N ALA A 81 16.31 -8.63 21.11
CA ALA A 81 16.78 -9.08 22.40
C ALA A 81 18.28 -9.25 22.27
N GLN A 82 19.02 -8.31 22.84
CA GLN A 82 20.47 -8.29 22.79
C GLN A 82 20.90 -9.55 23.51
N ALA A 83 21.35 -10.55 22.75
CA ALA A 83 21.87 -11.78 23.32
C ALA A 83 23.04 -11.40 24.23
N ALA A 84 22.84 -11.57 25.53
CA ALA A 84 23.83 -11.37 26.58
C ALA A 84 24.83 -12.53 26.60
#